data_AF-A0A2W7QDT9-F1
#
_entry.id   AF-A0A2W7QDT9-F1
#
_cell.length_a   1.000
_cell.length_b   1.000
_cell.length_c   1.000
_cell.angle_alpha   90.00
_cell.angle_beta   90.00
_cell.angle_gamma   90.00
#
_symmetry.space_group_name_H-M   'P 1'
#
loop_
_entity.id
_entity.type
_entity.pdbx_description
1 polymer ?
#
loop_
_entity_poly.entity_id
_entity_poly.type
_entity_poly.pdbx_seq_one_letter_code
_entity_poly.pdbx_strand_id
1 'polypeptide(L)'
;SHATAKFIEGVVRRARKYTGALITGTQSIDDYYNNVAATVCLQNSDWTVLLAQKAETIDRLVADNRLSVSPHIAGQLKSLQSVRGLFSEMGVKGPNGWFFGRLLLDPFSLAVYSSKGSTVEKINRLREQGYSTVEAIRMLVEEGQVE
;
A
#
# COMPACT_ATOMS: atom_id res chain seq x y z
N SER A 1 1.04 14.98 -19.00
CA SER A 1 1.05 15.33 -20.44
C SER A 1 0.87 14.06 -21.27
N HIS A 2 0.47 14.17 -22.55
CA HIS A 2 0.30 13.01 -23.43
C HIS A 2 1.59 12.18 -23.59
N ALA A 3 2.76 12.82 -23.46
CA ALA A 3 4.07 12.15 -23.47
C ALA A 3 4.28 11.22 -22.26
N THR A 4 3.84 11.62 -21.06
CA THR A 4 3.96 10.80 -19.83
C THR A 4 3.12 9.52 -19.93
N ALA A 5 1.92 9.60 -20.51
CA ALA A 5 1.05 8.44 -20.68
C ALA A 5 1.66 7.39 -21.63
N LYS A 6 2.15 7.81 -22.81
CA LYS A 6 2.84 6.91 -23.75
C LYS A 6 4.11 6.29 -23.15
N PHE A 7 4.84 7.05 -22.35
CA PHE A 7 6.02 6.52 -21.65
C PHE A 7 5.62 5.41 -20.67
N ILE A 8 4.60 5.65 -19.84
CA ILE A 8 4.12 4.68 -18.83
C ILE A 8 3.52 3.44 -19.50
N GLU A 9 2.71 3.57 -20.54
CA GLU A 9 2.24 2.44 -21.36
C GLU A 9 3.40 1.58 -21.87
N GLY A 10 4.44 2.24 -22.39
CA GLY A 10 5.66 1.59 -22.86
C GLY A 10 6.41 0.86 -21.75
N VAL A 11 6.40 1.39 -20.51
CA VAL A 11 7.01 0.75 -19.34
C VAL A 11 6.19 -0.45 -18.87
N VAL A 12 4.87 -0.31 -18.70
CA VAL A 12 3.96 -1.39 -18.28
C VAL A 12 4.08 -2.60 -19.21
N ARG A 13 4.03 -2.36 -20.53
CA ARG A 13 4.14 -3.43 -21.53
C ARG A 13 5.51 -4.12 -21.52
N ARG A 14 6.59 -3.36 -21.28
CA ARG A 14 7.96 -3.90 -21.22
C ARG A 14 8.21 -4.67 -19.93
N ALA A 15 7.72 -4.19 -18.79
CA ALA A 15 7.85 -4.87 -17.50
C ALA A 15 7.37 -6.32 -17.60
N ARG A 16 6.16 -6.54 -18.16
CA ARG A 16 5.62 -7.89 -18.41
C ARG A 16 6.53 -8.77 -19.28
N LYS A 17 7.18 -8.20 -20.31
CA LYS A 17 8.06 -8.93 -21.23
C LYS A 17 9.41 -9.28 -20.61
N TYR A 18 9.91 -8.46 -19.69
CA TYR A 18 11.22 -8.62 -19.06
C TYR A 18 11.15 -9.11 -17.61
N THR A 19 10.08 -9.83 -17.24
CA THR A 19 9.88 -10.37 -15.88
C THR A 19 9.98 -9.32 -14.77
N GLY A 20 9.72 -8.04 -15.11
CA GLY A 20 9.65 -6.94 -14.16
C GLY A 20 8.23 -6.73 -13.65
N ALA A 21 8.11 -6.25 -12.43
CA ALA A 21 6.84 -5.79 -11.86
C ALA A 21 6.82 -4.27 -11.77
N LEU A 22 5.70 -3.66 -12.15
CA LEU A 22 5.41 -2.26 -11.85
C LEU A 22 4.41 -2.23 -10.69
N ILE A 23 4.79 -1.57 -9.60
CA ILE A 23 3.93 -1.36 -8.45
C ILE A 23 3.65 0.13 -8.34
N THR A 24 2.38 0.50 -8.32
CA THR A 24 1.92 1.86 -8.05
C THR A 24 1.06 1.86 -6.79
N GLY A 25 1.14 2.93 -6.01
CA GLY A 25 0.36 3.10 -4.78
C GLY A 25 -0.15 4.52 -4.66
N THR A 26 -1.38 4.66 -4.14
CA THR A 26 -2.01 5.95 -3.84
C THR A 26 -2.90 5.81 -2.60
N GLN A 27 -3.27 6.93 -1.99
CA GLN A 27 -4.21 6.96 -0.87
C GLN A 27 -5.67 6.92 -1.32
N SER A 28 -5.99 7.47 -2.49
CA SER A 28 -7.33 7.42 -3.07
C SER A 28 -7.31 6.76 -4.44
N ILE A 29 -8.20 5.79 -4.66
CA ILE A 29 -8.39 5.18 -5.98
C ILE A 29 -8.77 6.24 -7.03
N ASP A 30 -9.42 7.34 -6.62
CA ASP A 30 -9.76 8.44 -7.51
C ASP A 30 -8.53 9.08 -8.18
N ASP A 31 -7.37 9.04 -7.51
CA ASP A 31 -6.12 9.59 -8.05
C ASP A 31 -5.63 8.83 -9.28
N TYR A 32 -5.97 7.54 -9.39
CA TYR A 32 -5.69 6.78 -10.62
C TYR A 32 -6.52 7.32 -11.78
N TYR A 33 -7.77 7.73 -11.56
CA TYR A 33 -8.66 8.22 -12.60
C TYR A 33 -8.38 9.67 -13.02
N ASN A 34 -7.68 10.45 -12.18
CA ASN A 34 -7.29 11.83 -12.48
C ASN A 34 -6.11 11.94 -13.47
N ASN A 35 -5.44 10.82 -13.78
CA ASN A 35 -4.30 10.79 -14.69
C ASN A 35 -4.39 9.60 -15.65
N VAL A 36 -4.45 9.88 -16.96
CA VAL A 36 -4.52 8.85 -18.02
C VAL A 36 -3.48 7.75 -17.84
N ALA A 37 -2.25 8.09 -17.47
CA ALA A 37 -1.18 7.12 -17.28
C ALA A 37 -1.43 6.20 -16.07
N ALA A 38 -2.00 6.76 -15.01
CA ALA A 38 -2.33 6.02 -13.79
C ALA A 38 -3.55 5.11 -14.02
N THR A 39 -4.56 5.58 -14.78
CA THR A 39 -5.68 4.76 -15.24
C THR A 39 -5.20 3.55 -16.04
N VAL A 40 -4.25 3.75 -16.96
CA VAL A 40 -3.65 2.65 -17.74
C VAL A 40 -2.98 1.63 -16.81
N CYS A 41 -2.18 2.08 -15.83
CA CYS A 41 -1.56 1.17 -14.86
C CYS A 41 -2.61 0.35 -14.13
N LEU A 42 -3.65 1.00 -13.59
CA LEU A 42 -4.73 0.34 -12.86
C LEU A 42 -5.46 -0.70 -13.72
N GLN A 43 -5.82 -0.35 -14.97
CA GLN A 43 -6.53 -1.25 -15.89
C GLN A 43 -5.69 -2.44 -16.37
N ASN A 44 -4.37 -2.29 -16.44
CA ASN A 44 -3.45 -3.35 -16.88
C ASN A 44 -2.86 -4.15 -15.72
N SER A 45 -3.28 -3.89 -14.48
CA SER A 45 -2.74 -4.58 -13.31
C SER A 45 -3.45 -5.92 -13.10
N ASP A 46 -2.70 -7.02 -13.18
CA ASP A 46 -3.19 -8.37 -12.86
C ASP A 46 -3.54 -8.52 -11.36
N TRP A 47 -2.93 -7.69 -10.52
CA TRP A 47 -3.10 -7.69 -9.07
C TRP A 47 -3.49 -6.30 -8.57
N THR A 48 -4.47 -6.22 -7.68
CA THR A 48 -4.84 -4.97 -6.98
C THR A 48 -4.98 -5.24 -5.50
N VAL A 49 -4.26 -4.48 -4.68
CA VAL A 49 -4.32 -4.55 -3.22
C VAL A 49 -5.09 -3.34 -2.71
N LEU A 50 -6.20 -3.57 -2.00
CA LEU A 50 -6.95 -2.53 -1.28
C LEU A 50 -6.74 -2.71 0.22
N LEU A 51 -6.22 -1.68 0.86
CA LEU A 51 -6.16 -1.58 2.32
C LEU A 51 -7.50 -1.06 2.87
N ALA A 52 -7.62 -0.98 4.19
CA ALA A 52 -8.79 -0.40 4.84
C ALA A 52 -9.17 0.98 4.26
N GLN A 53 -10.44 1.13 3.89
CA GLN A 53 -11.04 2.37 3.39
C GLN A 53 -12.29 2.69 4.20
N LYS A 54 -12.70 3.96 4.20
CA LYS A 54 -14.01 4.35 4.75
C LYS A 54 -15.13 3.64 3.98
N ALA A 55 -16.18 3.22 4.66
CA ALA A 55 -17.28 2.48 4.04
C ALA A 55 -17.93 3.25 2.89
N GLU A 56 -18.11 4.57 3.06
CA GLU A 56 -18.67 5.48 2.06
C GLU A 56 -17.78 5.60 0.82
N THR A 57 -16.46 5.38 0.98
CA THR A 57 -15.53 5.36 -0.16
C THR A 57 -15.71 4.11 -0.99
N ILE A 58 -15.89 2.94 -0.36
CA ILE A 58 -16.21 1.70 -1.10
C ILE A 58 -17.56 1.84 -1.81
N ASP A 59 -18.58 2.36 -1.14
CA ASP A 59 -19.91 2.56 -1.74
C ASP A 59 -19.86 3.47 -2.98
N ARG A 60 -19.17 4.60 -2.87
CA ARG A 60 -18.96 5.52 -3.98
C ARG A 60 -18.23 4.86 -5.15
N LEU A 61 -17.15 4.12 -4.88
CA LEU A 61 -16.39 3.44 -5.94
C LEU A 61 -17.22 2.37 -6.66
N VAL A 62 -18.10 1.66 -5.95
CA VAL A 62 -19.03 0.70 -6.55
C VAL A 62 -20.08 1.42 -7.39
N ALA A 63 -20.69 2.49 -6.87
CA ALA A 63 -21.70 3.28 -7.57
C ALA A 63 -21.16 3.93 -8.86
N ASP A 64 -19.92 4.42 -8.83
CA ASP A 64 -19.24 5.05 -9.96
C ASP A 64 -18.68 4.03 -10.98
N ASN A 65 -18.93 2.72 -10.80
CA ASN A 65 -18.35 1.63 -11.59
C ASN A 65 -16.80 1.61 -11.60
N ARG A 66 -16.16 2.25 -10.61
CA ARG A 66 -14.71 2.28 -10.42
C ARG A 66 -14.19 1.04 -9.69
N LEU A 67 -15.09 0.32 -9.01
CA LEU A 67 -14.82 -0.95 -8.34
C LEU A 67 -15.97 -1.93 -8.64
N SER A 68 -15.75 -2.84 -9.60
CA SER A 68 -16.73 -3.88 -9.94
C SER A 68 -16.55 -5.09 -9.02
N VAL A 69 -17.45 -5.23 -8.04
CA VAL A 69 -17.45 -6.31 -7.03
C VAL A 69 -18.88 -6.70 -6.66
N SER A 70 -19.07 -7.92 -6.16
CA SER A 70 -20.37 -8.33 -5.61
C SER A 70 -20.65 -7.61 -4.27
N PRO A 71 -21.93 -7.53 -3.83
CA PRO A 71 -22.26 -6.94 -2.53
C PRO A 71 -21.54 -7.62 -1.35
N HIS A 72 -21.28 -8.92 -1.46
CA HIS A 72 -20.52 -9.67 -0.44
C HIS A 72 -19.07 -9.18 -0.34
N ILE A 73 -18.37 -9.08 -1.48
CA ILE A 73 -16.99 -8.59 -1.52
C ILE A 73 -16.92 -7.12 -1.09
N ALA A 74 -17.88 -6.30 -1.50
CA ALA A 74 -17.99 -4.92 -1.02
C ALA A 74 -18.12 -4.86 0.51
N GLY A 75 -18.97 -5.72 1.10
CA GLY A 75 -19.10 -5.86 2.55
C GLY A 75 -17.78 -6.21 3.24
N GLN A 76 -17.02 -7.17 2.70
CA GLN A 76 -15.71 -7.55 3.23
C GLN A 76 -14.68 -6.42 3.14
N LEU A 77 -14.65 -5.68 2.02
CA LEU A 77 -13.77 -4.53 1.85
C LEU A 77 -14.06 -3.42 2.87
N LYS A 78 -15.34 -3.18 3.17
CA LYS A 78 -15.75 -2.21 4.20
C LYS A 78 -15.40 -2.64 5.62
N SER A 79 -15.26 -3.94 5.87
CA SER A 79 -14.90 -4.45 7.19
C SER A 79 -13.40 -4.46 7.48
N LEU A 80 -12.55 -4.19 6.47
CA LEU A 80 -11.10 -4.18 6.64
C LEU A 80 -10.67 -3.15 7.69
N GLN A 81 -9.79 -3.58 8.58
CA GLN A 81 -9.21 -2.75 9.63
C GLN A 81 -7.70 -2.64 9.49
N SER A 82 -7.18 -1.47 9.83
CA SER A 82 -5.76 -1.27 10.05
C SER A 82 -5.58 -0.71 11.47
N VAL A 83 -4.90 -1.48 12.31
CA VAL A 83 -4.56 -1.08 13.68
C VAL A 83 -3.07 -0.81 13.71
N ARG A 84 -2.71 0.46 13.90
CA ARG A 84 -1.33 0.92 13.92
C ARG A 84 -0.49 0.10 14.91
N GLY A 85 0.72 -0.29 14.47
CA GLY A 85 1.66 -1.07 15.28
C GLY A 85 1.27 -2.54 15.47
N LEU A 86 0.08 -2.97 15.06
CA LEU A 86 -0.38 -4.35 15.21
C LEU A 86 -0.55 -5.04 13.86
N PHE A 87 -1.43 -4.51 13.01
CA PHE A 87 -1.72 -5.12 11.73
C PHE A 87 -2.39 -4.18 10.72
N SER A 88 -2.30 -4.55 9.45
CA SER A 88 -3.12 -3.96 8.40
C SER A 88 -3.82 -5.06 7.59
N GLU A 89 -5.14 -5.00 7.50
CA GLU A 89 -5.90 -5.91 6.65
C GLU A 89 -5.96 -5.39 5.21
N MET A 90 -6.01 -6.34 4.27
CA MET A 90 -6.07 -6.06 2.85
C MET A 90 -6.97 -7.05 2.13
N GLY A 91 -7.72 -6.53 1.16
CA GLY A 91 -8.35 -7.31 0.11
C GLY A 91 -7.48 -7.25 -1.13
N VAL A 92 -7.13 -8.40 -1.69
CA VAL A 92 -6.31 -8.48 -2.88
C VAL A 92 -7.07 -9.19 -3.97
N LYS A 93 -7.26 -8.48 -5.08
CA LYS A 93 -7.82 -8.99 -6.31
C LYS A 93 -6.68 -9.53 -7.17
N GLY A 94 -6.79 -10.79 -7.58
CA GLY A 94 -5.93 -11.41 -8.58
C GLY A 94 -6.73 -12.07 -9.70
N PRO A 95 -6.05 -12.76 -10.63
CA PRO A 95 -6.69 -13.42 -11.77
C PRO A 95 -7.74 -14.47 -11.38
N ASN A 96 -7.56 -15.10 -10.21
CA ASN A 96 -8.42 -16.18 -9.70
C ASN A 96 -9.49 -15.69 -8.71
N GLY A 97 -9.65 -14.37 -8.55
CA GLY A 97 -10.62 -13.78 -7.62
C GLY A 97 -9.97 -13.03 -6.46
N TRP A 98 -10.70 -12.94 -5.35
CA TRP A 98 -10.30 -12.15 -4.18
C TRP A 98 -9.72 -13.03 -3.08
N PHE A 99 -8.65 -12.55 -2.45
CA PHE A 99 -8.17 -13.06 -1.18
C PHE A 99 -8.13 -11.93 -0.15
N PHE A 100 -8.41 -12.27 1.10
CA PHE A 100 -8.37 -11.33 2.21
C PHE A 100 -7.35 -11.82 3.23
N GLY A 101 -6.54 -10.90 3.72
CA GLY A 101 -5.44 -11.24 4.61
C GLY A 101 -5.04 -10.09 5.49
N ARG A 102 -4.15 -10.39 6.43
CA ARG A 102 -3.63 -9.45 7.41
C ARG A 102 -2.12 -9.44 7.32
N LEU A 103 -1.54 -8.26 7.16
CA LEU A 103 -0.11 -8.03 7.29
C LEU A 103 0.20 -7.77 8.77
N LEU A 104 0.92 -8.71 9.38
CA LEU A 104 1.54 -8.54 10.69
C LEU A 104 3.04 -8.41 10.46
N LEU A 105 3.64 -7.39 11.05
CA LEU A 105 5.07 -7.14 10.98
C LEU A 105 5.67 -7.36 12.37
N ASP A 106 6.86 -7.94 12.43
CA ASP A 106 7.62 -7.95 13.67
C ASP A 106 8.05 -6.51 14.04
N PRO A 107 8.34 -6.23 15.32
CA PRO A 107 8.70 -4.88 15.77
C PRO A 107 9.89 -4.26 15.02
N PHE A 108 10.88 -5.06 14.60
CA PHE A 108 12.01 -4.53 13.85
C PHE A 108 11.56 -4.06 12.46
N SER A 109 10.79 -4.88 11.74
CA SER A 109 10.21 -4.49 10.45
C SER A 109 9.28 -3.28 10.57
N LEU A 110 8.48 -3.18 11.64
CA LEU A 110 7.64 -2.01 11.91
C LEU A 110 8.48 -0.73 12.02
N ALA A 111 9.59 -0.77 12.76
CA ALA A 111 10.48 0.37 12.92
C ALA A 111 11.14 0.78 11.61
N VAL A 112 11.58 -0.20 10.80
CA VAL A 112 12.18 0.03 9.49
C VAL A 112 11.21 0.76 8.55
N TYR A 113 9.93 0.38 8.57
CA TYR A 113 8.92 0.99 7.70
C TYR A 113 8.20 2.20 8.33
N SER A 114 8.51 2.57 9.57
CA SER A 114 7.84 3.67 10.26
C SER A 114 8.28 5.02 9.70
N SER A 115 7.31 5.80 9.22
CA SER A 115 7.50 7.20 8.85
C SER A 115 7.09 8.15 9.97
N LYS A 116 6.88 7.66 11.20
CA LYS A 116 6.48 8.48 12.35
C LYS A 116 7.62 9.39 12.76
N GLY A 117 7.39 10.70 12.80
CA GLY A 117 8.40 11.69 13.18
C GLY A 117 9.11 11.35 14.50
N SER A 118 8.38 10.89 15.52
CA SER A 118 8.96 10.51 16.80
C SER A 118 9.87 9.27 16.73
N THR A 119 9.54 8.27 15.90
CA THR A 119 10.39 7.09 15.71
C THR A 119 11.65 7.46 14.96
N VAL A 120 11.52 8.27 13.90
CA VAL A 120 12.65 8.78 13.11
C VAL A 120 13.57 9.66 13.96
N GLU A 121 13.02 10.53 14.81
CA GLU A 121 13.81 11.39 15.70
C GLU A 121 14.61 10.56 16.71
N LYS A 122 14.00 9.55 17.32
CA LYS A 122 14.70 8.63 18.25
C LYS A 122 15.85 7.89 17.56
N ILE A 123 15.62 7.38 16.34
CA ILE A 123 16.67 6.74 15.54
C ILE A 123 17.80 7.74 15.27
N ASN A 124 17.48 8.98 14.87
CA ASN A 124 18.50 10.00 14.60
C ASN A 124 19.30 10.38 15.85
N ARG A 125 18.66 10.50 17.01
CA ARG A 125 19.35 10.77 18.29
C ARG A 125 20.34 9.66 18.66
N LEU A 126 19.96 8.39 18.47
CA LEU A 126 20.88 7.27 18.70
C LEU A 126 22.03 7.28 17.68
N ARG A 127 21.76 7.65 16.43
CA ARG A 127 22.81 7.80 15.42
C ARG A 127 23.80 8.92 15.76
N GLU A 128 23.33 10.04 16.30
CA GLU A 128 24.19 11.13 16.79
C GLU A 128 25.09 10.70 17.97
N GLN A 129 24.66 9.70 18.74
CA GLN A 129 25.45 9.08 19.81
C GLN A 129 26.47 8.05 19.30
N GLY A 130 26.52 7.79 17.99
CA GLY A 130 27.48 6.89 17.35
C GLY A 130 26.95 5.49 17.03
N TYR A 131 25.68 5.19 17.32
CA TYR A 131 25.08 3.91 16.95
C TYR A 131 24.77 3.85 15.45
N SER A 132 24.90 2.66 14.84
CA SER A 132 24.37 2.42 13.50
C SER A 132 22.84 2.47 13.49
N THR A 133 22.24 2.69 12.31
CA THR A 133 20.77 2.65 12.16
C THR A 133 20.17 1.32 12.63
N VAL A 134 20.86 0.20 12.38
CA VAL A 134 20.38 -1.13 12.78
C VAL A 134 20.41 -1.29 14.30
N GLU A 135 21.49 -0.85 14.96
CA GLU A 135 21.59 -0.87 16.43
C GLU A 135 20.53 0.04 17.04
N ALA A 136 20.35 1.25 16.50
CA ALA A 136 19.31 2.18 16.97
C ALA A 136 17.91 1.56 16.89
N ILE A 137 17.57 0.90 15.79
CA ILE A 137 16.29 0.20 15.64
C ILE A 137 16.17 -0.95 16.67
N ARG A 138 17.23 -1.76 16.86
CA ARG A 138 17.21 -2.85 17.86
C ARG A 138 16.97 -2.33 19.27
N MET A 139 17.62 -1.24 19.67
CA MET A 139 17.41 -0.60 20.96
C MET A 139 15.96 -0.15 21.12
N LEU A 140 15.37 0.49 20.10
CA LEU A 140 13.96 0.90 20.16
C LEU A 140 13.00 -0.27 20.25
N VAL A 141 13.29 -1.39 19.59
CA VAL A 141 12.52 -2.63 19.69
C VAL A 141 12.60 -3.21 21.10
N GLU A 142 13.80 -3.30 21.68
CA GLU A 142 14.03 -3.81 23.03
C GLU A 142 13.33 -2.95 24.10
N GLU A 143 13.30 -1.63 23.92
CA GLU A 143 12.60 -0.69 24.80
C GLU A 143 11.08 -0.63 24.55
N GLY A 144 10.54 -1.36 23.57
CA GLY A 144 9.12 -1.35 23.21
C GLY A 144 8.64 0.00 22.65
N GLN A 145 9.52 0.77 22.04
CA GLN A 145 9.28 2.14 21.60
C GLN A 145 8.96 2.26 20.09
N VAL A 146 8.54 1.17 19.46
CA VAL A 146 8.20 1.12 18.03
C VAL A 146 6.69 1.23 17.83
N GLU A 147 6.27 2.16 16.97
CA GLU A 147 4.88 2.47 16.62
C GLU A 147 4.66 2.72 15.12
#